data_AF-A0AA40E0Y0-F1
#
_entry.id   AF-A0AA40E0Y0-F1
#
_cell.length_a   1.000
_cell.length_b   1.000
_cell.length_c   1.000
_cell.angle_alpha   90.00
_cell.angle_beta   90.00
_cell.angle_gamma   90.00
#
_symmetry.space_group_name_H-M   'P 1'
#
loop_
_entity.id
_entity.type
_entity.pdbx_description
1 polymer ?
#
loop_
_entity_poly.entity_id
_entity_poly.type
_entity_poly.pdbx_seq_one_letter_code
_entity_poly.pdbx_strand_id
1 'polypeptide(L)'
;MKKLTEVDIQTCITAKLGENREFQALRSLGDNGARGLIEGAIDNAKGVFLWVYSVARLLLEASSNGEPLSELCVLVDSLPPDLTALFDKILLPLQENEKQFRKTSELIQFVRASVKLTRVLELSFAEEADTEFAFGLAVRPPSYTAEEARSEVLRRHVTAYSKVPPRGEKAVPCPHVPAKCRIHSSNGWRPHRGELCGRGLSTPRERFDPNLRLSLAHIARIKTFP
;
A
#
# COMPACT_ATOMS: atom_id res chain seq x y z
N MET A 1 -3.36 -4.73 -32.27
CA MET A 1 -2.99 -4.10 -30.98
C MET A 1 -2.68 -5.21 -29.98
N LYS A 2 -1.41 -5.47 -29.61
CA LYS A 2 -1.02 -6.34 -28.46
C LYS A 2 0.49 -6.49 -28.17
N LYS A 3 1.40 -5.92 -28.98
CA LYS A 3 2.86 -6.07 -28.77
C LYS A 3 3.52 -5.01 -27.87
N LEU A 4 2.89 -3.84 -27.66
CA LEU A 4 3.47 -2.81 -26.78
C LEU A 4 3.39 -3.22 -25.30
N THR A 5 2.32 -3.89 -24.87
CA THR A 5 2.10 -4.17 -23.44
C THR A 5 3.06 -5.20 -22.83
N GLU A 6 3.44 -6.26 -23.55
CA GLU A 6 4.30 -7.31 -22.98
C GLU A 6 5.74 -6.84 -22.78
N VAL A 7 6.30 -6.14 -23.77
CA VAL A 7 7.65 -5.58 -23.70
C VAL A 7 7.74 -4.49 -22.63
N ASP A 8 6.72 -3.64 -22.52
CA ASP A 8 6.66 -2.61 -21.47
C ASP A 8 6.53 -3.24 -20.08
N ILE A 9 5.72 -4.29 -19.94
CA ILE A 9 5.57 -5.04 -18.68
C ILE A 9 6.88 -5.73 -18.30
N GLN A 10 7.54 -6.40 -19.26
CA GLN A 10 8.83 -7.05 -19.05
C GLN A 10 9.89 -6.04 -18.62
N THR A 11 9.95 -4.89 -19.28
CA THR A 11 10.88 -3.80 -18.93
C THR A 11 10.57 -3.27 -17.54
N CYS A 12 9.31 -3.05 -17.21
CA CYS A 12 8.86 -2.57 -15.91
C CYS A 12 9.24 -3.54 -14.78
N ILE A 13 8.92 -4.84 -14.92
CA ILE A 13 9.18 -5.83 -13.88
C ILE A 13 10.68 -6.09 -13.72
N THR A 14 11.42 -6.16 -14.83
CA THR A 14 12.88 -6.36 -14.80
C THR A 14 13.58 -5.17 -14.17
N ALA A 15 13.16 -3.93 -14.49
CA ALA A 15 13.70 -2.73 -13.87
C ALA A 15 13.39 -2.71 -12.36
N LYS A 16 12.14 -3.00 -11.97
CA LYS A 16 11.72 -2.99 -10.57
C LYS A 16 12.42 -4.04 -9.72
N LEU A 17 12.50 -5.28 -10.21
CA LEU A 17 13.23 -6.35 -9.52
C LEU A 17 14.74 -6.08 -9.53
N GLY A 18 15.24 -5.47 -10.60
CA GLY A 18 16.63 -5.04 -10.73
C GLY A 18 17.04 -3.90 -9.79
N GLU A 19 16.11 -3.14 -9.19
CA GLU A 19 16.44 -2.14 -8.16
C GLU A 19 16.84 -2.78 -6.82
N ASN A 20 16.54 -4.08 -6.61
CA ASN A 20 16.73 -4.77 -5.34
C ASN A 20 17.99 -5.64 -5.35
N ARG A 21 18.87 -5.39 -4.38
CA ARG A 21 20.18 -6.06 -4.29
C ARG A 21 20.05 -7.54 -4.00
N GLU A 22 19.07 -7.92 -3.18
CA GLU A 22 18.80 -9.31 -2.81
C GLU A 22 18.34 -10.11 -4.02
N PHE A 23 17.46 -9.52 -4.85
CA PHE A 23 17.04 -10.14 -6.11
C PHE A 23 18.17 -10.24 -7.14
N GLN A 24 19.04 -9.22 -7.24
CA GLN A 24 20.24 -9.31 -8.09
C GLN A 24 21.16 -10.45 -7.65
N ALA A 25 21.35 -10.65 -6.35
CA ALA A 25 22.14 -11.75 -5.81
C ALA A 25 21.51 -13.10 -6.16
N LEU A 26 20.20 -13.27 -5.97
CA LEU A 26 19.46 -14.48 -6.38
C LEU A 26 19.59 -14.76 -7.88
N ARG A 27 19.53 -13.72 -8.72
CA ARG A 27 19.72 -13.85 -10.16
C ARG A 27 21.12 -14.34 -10.52
N SER A 28 22.16 -13.84 -9.84
CA SER A 28 23.54 -14.27 -10.07
C SER A 28 23.79 -15.74 -9.71
N LEU A 29 22.97 -16.31 -8.83
CA LEU A 29 23.02 -17.72 -8.42
C LEU A 29 22.23 -18.65 -9.35
N GLY A 30 21.34 -18.13 -10.20
CA GLY A 30 20.46 -18.94 -11.04
C GLY A 30 19.70 -18.15 -12.10
N ASP A 31 20.36 -17.85 -13.22
CA ASP A 31 19.81 -17.02 -14.30
C ASP A 31 18.55 -17.61 -14.98
N ASN A 32 18.42 -18.94 -15.04
CA ASN A 32 17.26 -19.60 -15.64
C ASN A 32 15.98 -19.46 -14.80
N GLY A 33 16.10 -19.52 -13.46
CA GLY A 33 14.94 -19.35 -12.58
C GLY A 33 14.41 -17.92 -12.58
N ALA A 34 15.31 -16.93 -12.66
CA ALA A 34 14.93 -15.52 -12.67
C ALA A 34 14.20 -15.14 -13.96
N ARG A 35 14.58 -15.77 -15.08
CA ARG A 35 13.89 -15.62 -16.36
C ARG A 35 12.49 -16.24 -16.32
N GLY A 36 12.37 -17.47 -15.84
CA GLY A 36 11.07 -18.14 -15.70
C GLY A 36 10.11 -17.38 -14.80
N LEU A 37 10.61 -16.77 -13.72
CA LEU A 37 9.84 -15.91 -12.84
C LEU A 37 9.26 -14.69 -13.58
N ILE A 38 10.08 -14.02 -14.39
CA ILE A 38 9.67 -12.85 -15.17
C ILE A 38 8.65 -13.25 -16.24
N GLU A 39 8.88 -14.37 -16.94
CA GLU A 39 7.97 -14.90 -17.96
C GLU A 39 6.61 -15.26 -17.36
N GLY A 40 6.58 -16.01 -16.25
CA GLY A 40 5.33 -16.34 -15.55
C GLY A 40 4.57 -15.10 -15.07
N ALA A 41 5.29 -14.04 -14.66
CA ALA A 41 4.66 -12.78 -14.29
C ALA A 41 4.07 -12.02 -15.51
N ILE A 42 4.73 -12.04 -16.67
CA ILE A 42 4.22 -11.43 -17.90
C ILE A 42 2.95 -12.14 -18.37
N ASP A 43 2.98 -13.47 -18.39
CA ASP A 43 1.87 -14.30 -18.85
C ASP A 43 0.62 -14.12 -17.96
N ASN A 44 0.82 -14.07 -16.65
CA ASN A 44 -0.28 -13.87 -15.70
C ASN A 44 -0.82 -12.44 -15.70
N ALA A 45 -0.01 -11.44 -16.05
CA ALA A 45 -0.44 -10.05 -16.06
C ALA A 45 -1.53 -9.76 -17.10
N LYS A 46 -1.59 -10.53 -18.20
CA LYS A 46 -2.58 -10.34 -19.30
C LYS A 46 -2.75 -8.88 -19.75
N GLY A 47 -1.67 -8.09 -19.71
CA GLY A 47 -1.66 -6.66 -20.07
C GLY A 47 -2.07 -5.69 -18.96
N VAL A 48 -2.31 -6.17 -17.73
CA VAL A 48 -2.72 -5.35 -16.58
C VAL A 48 -1.49 -4.91 -15.78
N PHE A 49 -1.03 -3.67 -15.99
CA PHE A 49 0.12 -3.11 -15.25
C PHE A 49 -0.02 -3.12 -13.73
N LEU A 50 -1.26 -3.03 -13.22
CA LEU A 50 -1.51 -3.08 -11.77
C LEU A 50 -1.20 -4.45 -11.16
N TRP A 51 -1.42 -5.52 -11.94
CA TRP A 51 -1.04 -6.87 -11.55
C TRP A 51 0.49 -6.96 -11.43
N VAL A 52 1.20 -6.51 -12.46
CA VAL A 52 2.67 -6.48 -12.52
C VAL A 52 3.26 -5.70 -11.35
N TYR A 53 2.71 -4.52 -11.06
CA TYR A 53 3.15 -3.70 -9.94
C TYR A 53 2.94 -4.41 -8.59
N SER A 54 1.79 -5.04 -8.41
CA SER A 54 1.46 -5.78 -7.18
C SER A 54 2.39 -6.97 -7.00
N VAL A 55 2.61 -7.75 -8.05
CA VAL A 55 3.47 -8.93 -8.03
C VAL A 55 4.93 -8.56 -7.86
N ALA A 56 5.43 -7.53 -8.55
CA ALA A 56 6.78 -7.02 -8.34
C ALA A 56 7.00 -6.65 -6.86
N ARG A 57 6.03 -6.00 -6.21
CA ARG A 57 6.13 -5.68 -4.77
C ARG A 57 6.17 -6.94 -3.89
N LEU A 58 5.32 -7.93 -4.17
CA LEU A 58 5.32 -9.19 -3.44
C LEU A 58 6.65 -9.94 -3.60
N LEU A 59 7.17 -9.99 -4.82
CA LEU A 59 8.46 -10.59 -5.13
C LEU A 59 9.62 -9.89 -4.43
N LEU A 60 9.61 -8.56 -4.40
CA LEU A 60 10.61 -7.77 -3.69
C LEU A 60 10.57 -8.02 -2.17
N GLU A 61 9.38 -8.14 -1.59
CA GLU A 61 9.23 -8.43 -0.17
C GLU A 61 9.70 -9.84 0.16
N ALA A 62 9.31 -10.84 -0.63
CA ALA A 62 9.74 -12.22 -0.47
C ALA A 62 11.27 -12.37 -0.67
N SER A 63 11.85 -11.72 -1.69
CA SER A 63 13.31 -11.74 -1.89
C SER A 63 14.06 -11.06 -0.74
N SER A 64 13.54 -9.95 -0.20
CA SER A 64 14.13 -9.27 0.96
C SER A 64 13.99 -10.08 2.26
N ASN A 65 13.03 -10.99 2.34
CA ASN A 65 12.91 -11.95 3.44
C ASN A 65 13.86 -13.16 3.29
N GLY A 66 14.64 -13.22 2.20
CA GLY A 66 15.59 -14.30 1.93
C GLY A 66 14.95 -15.54 1.30
N GLU A 67 13.75 -15.43 0.75
CA GLU A 67 13.09 -16.54 0.06
C GLU A 67 13.91 -16.98 -1.17
N PRO A 68 14.09 -18.30 -1.38
CA PRO A 68 14.80 -18.80 -2.53
C PRO A 68 13.97 -18.60 -3.80
N LEU A 69 14.64 -18.58 -4.94
CA LEU A 69 14.03 -18.31 -6.25
C LEU A 69 12.90 -19.29 -6.61
N SER A 70 12.95 -20.53 -6.13
CA SER A 70 11.89 -21.53 -6.31
C SER A 70 10.58 -21.12 -5.63
N GLU A 71 10.66 -20.59 -4.41
CA GLU A 71 9.49 -20.12 -3.66
C GLU A 71 8.90 -18.86 -4.30
N LEU A 72 9.75 -18.00 -4.88
CA LEU A 72 9.29 -16.85 -5.66
C LEU A 72 8.49 -17.28 -6.89
N CYS A 73 8.92 -18.33 -7.61
CA CYS A 73 8.16 -18.87 -8.74
C CYS A 73 6.81 -19.43 -8.31
N VAL A 74 6.79 -20.24 -7.24
CA VAL A 74 5.54 -20.77 -6.65
C VAL A 74 4.61 -19.63 -6.22
N LEU A 75 5.16 -18.56 -5.66
CA LEU A 75 4.39 -17.38 -5.28
C LEU A 75 3.70 -16.78 -6.50
N VAL A 76 4.41 -16.56 -7.61
CA VAL A 76 3.85 -16.03 -8.87
C VAL A 76 2.76 -16.94 -9.42
N ASP A 77 3.02 -18.24 -9.49
CA ASP A 77 2.07 -19.23 -10.02
C ASP A 77 0.81 -19.35 -9.15
N SER A 78 0.92 -19.06 -7.85
CA SER A 78 -0.21 -19.05 -6.94
C SER A 78 -1.11 -17.82 -7.10
N LEU A 79 -0.63 -16.75 -7.75
CA LEU A 79 -1.38 -15.49 -7.89
C LEU A 79 -2.39 -15.62 -9.02
N PRO A 80 -3.67 -15.30 -8.76
CA PRO A 80 -4.67 -15.38 -9.80
C PRO A 80 -4.37 -14.34 -10.90
N PRO A 81 -4.50 -14.70 -12.19
CA PRO A 81 -4.32 -13.76 -13.30
C PRO A 81 -5.50 -12.77 -13.41
N ASP A 82 -6.62 -13.06 -12.75
CA ASP A 82 -7.73 -12.13 -12.63
C ASP A 82 -7.44 -11.07 -11.56
N LEU A 83 -7.61 -9.79 -11.93
CA LEU A 83 -7.29 -8.66 -11.06
C LEU A 83 -8.22 -8.61 -9.83
N THR A 84 -9.48 -9.01 -9.97
CA THR A 84 -10.44 -9.02 -8.84
C THR A 84 -10.02 -10.06 -7.82
N ALA A 85 -9.74 -11.29 -8.29
CA ALA A 85 -9.23 -12.35 -7.43
C ALA A 85 -7.86 -12.03 -6.82
N LEU A 86 -7.01 -11.24 -7.51
CA LEU A 86 -5.75 -10.77 -6.95
C LEU A 86 -6.01 -9.82 -5.77
N PHE A 87 -6.94 -8.86 -5.94
CA PHE A 87 -7.33 -7.96 -4.86
C PHE A 87 -7.97 -8.71 -3.70
N ASP A 88 -8.83 -9.70 -3.96
CA ASP A 88 -9.39 -10.53 -2.90
C ASP A 88 -8.27 -11.24 -2.14
N LYS A 89 -7.30 -11.85 -2.82
CA LYS A 89 -6.16 -12.49 -2.17
C LYS A 89 -5.31 -11.51 -1.35
N ILE A 90 -5.23 -10.24 -1.78
CA ILE A 90 -4.53 -9.17 -1.09
C ILE A 90 -5.28 -8.68 0.15
N LEU A 91 -6.60 -8.50 0.02
CA LEU A 91 -7.45 -7.87 1.02
C LEU A 91 -8.02 -8.86 2.04
N LEU A 92 -8.23 -10.12 1.66
CA LEU A 92 -8.78 -11.17 2.51
C LEU A 92 -8.07 -11.26 3.87
N PRO A 93 -6.74 -11.28 3.96
CA PRO A 93 -6.13 -11.51 5.25
C PRO A 93 -5.91 -10.17 6.01
N LEU A 94 -6.23 -9.02 5.38
CA LEU A 94 -6.54 -7.80 6.12
C LEU A 94 -7.92 -7.89 6.80
N GLN A 95 -8.91 -8.57 6.21
CA GLN A 95 -10.24 -8.77 6.82
C GLN A 95 -10.18 -9.65 8.08
N GLU A 96 -9.20 -10.55 8.16
CA GLU A 96 -8.97 -11.38 9.36
C GLU A 96 -8.53 -10.54 10.58
N ASN A 97 -7.96 -9.35 10.35
CA ASN A 97 -7.61 -8.41 11.41
C ASN A 97 -8.54 -7.19 11.40
N GLU A 98 -9.62 -7.26 12.18
CA GLU A 98 -10.66 -6.21 12.24
C GLU A 98 -10.09 -4.79 12.42
N LYS A 99 -9.05 -4.64 13.26
CA LYS A 99 -8.41 -3.35 13.53
C LYS A 99 -7.68 -2.82 12.28
N GLN A 100 -6.94 -3.67 11.58
CA GLN A 100 -6.26 -3.31 10.34
C GLN A 100 -7.28 -3.05 9.23
N PHE A 101 -8.27 -3.92 9.06
CA PHE A 101 -9.34 -3.74 8.09
C PHE A 101 -10.05 -2.39 8.26
N ARG A 102 -10.46 -2.06 9.48
CA ARG A 102 -11.11 -0.78 9.79
C ARG A 102 -10.22 0.40 9.39
N LYS A 103 -8.95 0.40 9.78
CA LYS A 103 -8.02 1.50 9.49
C LYS A 103 -7.69 1.62 8.00
N THR A 104 -7.50 0.50 7.31
CA THR A 104 -7.35 0.48 5.84
C THR A 104 -8.60 1.06 5.16
N SER A 105 -9.80 0.68 5.62
CA SER A 105 -11.06 1.21 5.12
C SER A 105 -11.20 2.71 5.35
N GLU A 106 -10.86 3.22 6.54
CA GLU A 106 -10.86 4.65 6.86
C GLU A 106 -9.92 5.43 5.93
N LEU A 107 -8.69 4.96 5.73
CA LEU A 107 -7.72 5.60 4.82
C LEU A 107 -8.18 5.61 3.36
N ILE A 108 -8.74 4.49 2.87
CA ILE A 108 -9.31 4.43 1.52
C ILE A 108 -10.46 5.43 1.40
N GLN A 109 -11.32 5.54 2.43
CA GLN A 109 -12.41 6.50 2.46
C GLN A 109 -11.91 7.95 2.47
N PHE A 110 -10.84 8.27 3.20
CA PHE A 110 -10.20 9.58 3.15
C PHE A 110 -9.67 9.89 1.74
N VAL A 111 -8.94 8.97 1.11
CA VAL A 111 -8.41 9.17 -0.25
C VAL A 111 -9.55 9.34 -1.25
N ARG A 112 -10.67 8.61 -1.09
CA ARG A 112 -11.84 8.71 -1.96
C ARG A 112 -12.63 10.01 -1.79
N ALA A 113 -12.75 10.51 -0.55
CA ALA A 113 -13.45 11.75 -0.24
C ALA A 113 -12.58 12.99 -0.51
N SER A 114 -11.26 12.84 -0.55
CA SER A 114 -10.33 13.93 -0.83
C SER A 114 -10.43 14.40 -2.27
N VAL A 115 -10.72 15.70 -2.46
CA VAL A 115 -10.77 16.33 -3.79
C VAL A 115 -9.37 16.52 -4.41
N LYS A 116 -8.34 16.61 -3.57
CA LYS A 116 -6.93 16.80 -3.95
C LYS A 116 -6.05 15.77 -3.25
N LEU A 117 -4.83 15.56 -3.74
CA LEU A 117 -3.83 14.78 -3.03
C LEU A 117 -3.56 15.40 -1.64
N THR A 118 -4.01 14.71 -0.61
CA THR A 118 -3.86 15.11 0.80
C THR A 118 -2.42 14.84 1.24
N ARG A 119 -1.76 15.85 1.81
CA ARG A 119 -0.38 15.69 2.32
C ARG A 119 -0.39 14.69 3.48
N VAL A 120 0.73 13.99 3.69
CA VAL A 120 0.89 13.02 4.79
C VAL A 120 0.52 13.66 6.14
N LEU A 121 1.02 14.85 6.41
CA LEU A 121 0.69 15.56 7.65
C LEU A 121 -0.82 15.88 7.79
N GLU A 122 -1.50 16.28 6.72
CA GLU A 122 -2.95 16.53 6.73
C GLU A 122 -3.74 15.24 6.99
N LEU A 123 -3.33 14.14 6.36
CA LEU A 123 -3.96 12.84 6.59
C LEU A 123 -3.73 12.37 8.05
N SER A 124 -2.62 12.75 8.68
CA SER A 124 -2.35 12.46 10.10
C SER A 124 -3.29 13.22 11.03
N PHE A 125 -3.81 14.38 10.60
CA PHE A 125 -4.85 15.10 11.34
C PHE A 125 -6.22 14.47 11.13
N ALA A 126 -6.50 13.94 9.94
CA ALA A 126 -7.77 13.25 9.65
C ALA A 126 -7.90 11.92 10.41
N GLU A 127 -6.78 11.27 10.76
CA GLU A 127 -6.78 10.05 11.59
C GLU A 127 -7.07 10.29 13.08
N GLU A 128 -7.07 11.55 13.56
CA GLU A 128 -7.36 11.85 14.97
C GLU A 128 -8.74 11.36 15.33
N ALA A 129 -8.88 10.68 16.48
CA ALA A 129 -10.14 10.10 16.93
C ALA A 129 -11.07 11.17 17.50
N ASP A 130 -10.52 12.12 18.24
CA ASP A 130 -11.22 13.29 18.77
C ASP A 130 -11.61 14.23 17.61
N THR A 131 -12.86 14.69 17.59
CA THR A 131 -13.35 15.65 16.59
C THR A 131 -13.10 17.09 17.00
N GLU A 132 -12.86 17.33 18.30
CA GLU A 132 -12.64 18.66 18.85
C GLU A 132 -11.16 19.06 18.89
N PHE A 133 -10.23 18.12 18.61
CA PHE A 133 -8.78 18.35 18.67
C PHE A 133 -8.34 19.60 17.88
N ALA A 134 -8.97 19.83 16.73
CA ALA A 134 -8.63 20.93 15.84
C ALA A 134 -8.92 22.29 16.49
N PHE A 135 -9.91 22.38 17.38
CA PHE A 135 -10.24 23.61 18.09
C PHE A 135 -9.25 23.90 19.23
N GLY A 136 -8.70 22.86 19.87
CA GLY A 136 -7.65 22.99 20.88
C GLY A 136 -6.24 23.29 20.34
N LEU A 137 -6.01 23.09 19.04
CA LEU A 137 -4.71 23.40 18.43
C LEU A 137 -4.39 24.91 18.49
N ALA A 138 -3.15 25.20 18.90
CA ALA A 138 -2.59 26.54 18.86
C ALA A 138 -2.43 27.03 17.41
N VAL A 139 -2.67 28.32 17.17
CA VAL A 139 -2.50 28.97 15.86
C VAL A 139 -1.02 29.34 15.67
N ARG A 140 -0.18 28.32 15.43
CA ARG A 140 1.24 28.47 15.11
C ARG A 140 1.78 27.21 14.45
N PRO A 141 2.89 27.32 13.71
CA PRO A 141 3.65 26.16 13.27
C PRO A 141 3.95 25.19 14.41
N PRO A 142 3.66 23.88 14.23
CA PRO A 142 4.14 22.86 15.13
C PRO A 142 5.67 22.86 15.12
N SER A 143 6.28 22.31 16.17
CA SER A 143 7.71 22.06 16.10
C SER A 143 7.99 21.05 14.98
N TYR A 144 9.12 21.22 14.29
CA TYR A 144 9.60 20.26 13.29
C TYR A 144 9.56 18.81 13.81
N THR A 145 9.93 18.61 15.08
CA THR A 145 9.88 17.31 15.76
C THR A 145 8.47 16.72 15.87
N ALA A 146 7.45 17.55 16.08
CA ALA A 146 6.06 17.11 16.18
C ALA A 146 5.50 16.76 14.79
N GLU A 147 5.83 17.56 13.76
CA GLU A 147 5.44 17.26 12.38
C GLU A 147 6.04 15.94 11.88
N GLU A 148 7.33 15.74 12.14
CA GLU A 148 8.04 14.53 11.72
C GLU A 148 7.51 13.31 12.48
N ALA A 149 7.24 13.43 13.78
CA ALA A 149 6.63 12.35 14.56
C ALA A 149 5.25 11.94 14.01
N ARG A 150 4.37 12.91 13.73
CA ARG A 150 3.03 12.63 13.17
C ARG A 150 3.12 12.01 11.78
N SER A 151 4.02 12.53 10.95
CA SER A 151 4.26 12.00 9.61
C SER A 151 4.75 10.56 9.66
N GLU A 152 5.70 10.23 10.55
CA GLU A 152 6.23 8.87 10.69
C GLU A 152 5.20 7.88 11.24
N VAL A 153 4.35 8.29 12.19
CA VAL A 153 3.25 7.44 12.69
C VAL A 153 2.30 7.06 11.56
N LEU A 154 1.80 8.04 10.81
CA LEU A 154 0.94 7.77 9.65
C LEU A 154 1.69 6.93 8.59
N ARG A 155 2.98 7.21 8.38
CA ARG A 155 3.81 6.44 7.45
C ARG A 155 3.77 4.96 7.82
N ARG A 156 3.95 4.63 9.10
CA ARG A 156 3.92 3.26 9.63
C ARG A 156 2.54 2.62 9.47
N HIS A 157 1.48 3.36 9.77
CA HIS A 157 0.10 2.94 9.55
C HIS A 157 -0.14 2.54 8.09
N VAL A 158 0.08 3.47 7.15
CA VAL A 158 -0.09 3.22 5.72
C VAL A 158 0.70 2.00 5.27
N THR A 159 1.91 1.80 5.80
CA THR A 159 2.70 0.62 5.46
C THR A 159 2.17 -0.67 6.02
N ALA A 160 1.80 -0.69 7.31
CA ALA A 160 1.17 -1.85 7.93
C ALA A 160 -0.10 -2.27 7.16
N TYR A 161 -0.85 -1.30 6.64
CA TYR A 161 -2.08 -1.54 5.87
C TYR A 161 -1.84 -1.87 4.40
N SER A 162 -0.69 -1.49 3.85
CA SER A 162 -0.28 -1.82 2.47
C SER A 162 0.43 -3.17 2.35
N LYS A 163 0.68 -3.85 3.49
CA LYS A 163 1.22 -5.20 3.50
C LYS A 163 0.09 -6.16 3.16
N VAL A 164 0.19 -6.73 1.97
CA VAL A 164 -0.44 -8.03 1.69
C VAL A 164 0.16 -8.98 2.71
N PRO A 165 -0.63 -9.63 3.56
CA PRO A 165 -0.06 -10.44 4.62
C PRO A 165 0.71 -11.62 4.00
N PRO A 166 1.97 -11.84 4.43
CA PRO A 166 2.69 -13.03 4.05
C PRO A 166 1.95 -14.24 4.61
N ARG A 167 1.62 -15.19 3.75
CA ARG A 167 1.34 -16.56 4.22
C ARG A 167 2.62 -17.06 4.89
N GLY A 168 2.52 -17.45 6.16
CA GLY A 168 3.53 -18.25 6.85
C GLY A 168 4.56 -17.47 7.66
N GLU A 169 4.23 -17.24 8.93
CA GLU A 169 5.10 -17.43 10.11
C GLU A 169 6.60 -17.08 10.07
N LYS A 170 6.94 -15.88 10.56
CA LYS A 170 7.52 -15.57 11.89
C LYS A 170 8.32 -14.26 11.81
N ALA A 171 7.82 -13.24 12.50
CA ALA A 171 8.53 -11.98 12.64
C ALA A 171 9.80 -12.20 13.49
N VAL A 172 10.97 -12.03 12.87
CA VAL A 172 12.21 -11.74 13.59
C VAL A 172 12.41 -10.21 13.61
N PRO A 173 12.58 -9.56 14.76
CA PRO A 173 12.83 -8.12 14.81
C PRO A 173 14.28 -7.82 14.45
N CYS A 174 14.52 -7.24 13.27
CA CYS A 174 15.83 -6.70 12.89
C CYS A 174 15.90 -5.18 13.17
N PRO A 175 16.82 -4.67 14.02
CA PRO A 175 16.76 -3.30 14.55
C PRO A 175 17.37 -2.17 13.68
N HIS A 176 17.78 -2.38 12.42
CA HIS A 176 18.80 -1.49 11.81
C HIS A 176 18.60 -1.05 10.35
N VAL A 177 17.45 -0.49 9.93
CA VAL A 177 17.39 0.20 8.60
C VAL A 177 16.58 1.51 8.59
N PRO A 178 17.12 2.64 8.07
CA PRO A 178 16.47 3.96 8.12
C PRO A 178 15.39 4.22 7.04
N ALA A 179 14.51 5.17 7.35
CA ALA A 179 13.17 5.39 6.79
C ALA A 179 13.04 6.18 5.45
N LYS A 180 14.09 6.37 4.66
CA LYS A 180 14.01 7.18 3.42
C LYS A 180 13.76 6.30 2.20
N CYS A 181 12.49 6.17 1.80
CA CYS A 181 12.03 5.96 0.42
C CYS A 181 10.54 5.63 0.46
N ARG A 182 9.68 6.64 0.54
CA ARG A 182 8.23 6.42 0.47
C ARG A 182 7.58 7.60 -0.27
N ILE A 183 6.77 7.23 -1.26
CA ILE A 183 5.72 8.02 -1.92
C ILE A 183 6.17 8.84 -3.14
N HIS A 184 5.98 8.27 -4.33
CA HIS A 184 5.61 9.03 -5.53
C HIS A 184 4.29 8.48 -6.10
N SER A 185 3.36 9.39 -6.37
CA SER A 185 1.96 9.16 -6.75
C SER A 185 1.79 8.79 -8.22
N SER A 186 0.81 7.94 -8.54
CA SER A 186 0.13 7.99 -9.84
C SER A 186 -1.38 7.85 -9.68
N ASN A 187 -2.09 8.76 -10.34
CA ASN A 187 -3.54 8.95 -10.28
C ASN A 187 -4.26 7.95 -11.21
N GLY A 188 -5.47 7.53 -10.84
CA GLY A 188 -6.44 7.05 -11.83
C GLY A 188 -7.32 5.83 -11.51
N TRP A 189 -7.42 5.36 -10.26
CA TRP A 189 -8.33 4.25 -9.92
C TRP A 189 -9.70 4.76 -9.41
N ARG A 190 -10.79 4.47 -10.14
CA ARG A 190 -12.17 4.58 -9.64
C ARG A 190 -12.80 3.16 -9.64
N PRO A 191 -13.19 2.58 -8.49
CA PRO A 191 -13.86 1.29 -8.48
C PRO A 191 -15.34 1.42 -8.83
N HIS A 192 -15.86 0.44 -9.57
CA HIS A 192 -17.26 0.25 -9.87
C HIS A 192 -18.09 0.19 -8.57
N ARG A 193 -19.12 1.04 -8.50
CA ARG A 193 -20.19 1.00 -7.49
C ARG A 193 -20.96 -0.31 -7.66
N GLY A 194 -21.04 -1.12 -6.62
CA GLY A 194 -21.90 -2.31 -6.62
C GLY A 194 -21.89 -3.04 -5.30
N GLU A 195 -20.82 -3.76 -4.97
CA GLU A 195 -20.98 -4.91 -4.06
C GLU A 195 -20.00 -4.96 -2.87
N LEU A 196 -18.99 -4.09 -2.80
CA LEU A 196 -18.07 -4.01 -1.65
C LEU A 196 -18.66 -3.31 -0.41
N CYS A 197 -19.88 -2.78 -0.47
CA CYS A 197 -20.52 -2.00 0.61
C CYS A 197 -21.44 -2.82 1.54
N GLY A 198 -21.68 -4.10 1.28
CA GLY A 198 -22.77 -4.84 1.93
C GLY A 198 -22.54 -5.33 3.36
N ARG A 199 -21.29 -5.46 3.84
CA ARG A 199 -21.01 -6.14 5.13
C ARG A 199 -20.19 -5.35 6.15
N GLY A 200 -19.83 -4.09 5.87
CA GLY A 200 -18.94 -3.30 6.74
C GLY A 200 -19.46 -1.93 7.19
N LEU A 201 -20.71 -1.55 6.88
CA LEU A 201 -21.21 -0.18 7.11
C LEU A 201 -22.32 -0.07 8.17
N SER A 202 -22.59 -1.14 8.93
CA SER A 202 -23.73 -1.19 9.85
C SER A 202 -23.34 -1.68 11.25
N THR A 203 -22.59 -0.88 12.00
CA THR A 203 -22.60 -0.94 13.47
C THR A 203 -22.95 0.45 14.03
N PRO A 204 -23.89 0.58 14.97
CA PRO A 204 -24.48 1.86 15.36
C PRO A 204 -23.69 2.56 16.48
N ARG A 205 -22.37 2.70 16.35
CA ARG A 205 -21.55 3.56 17.23
C ARG A 205 -20.62 4.40 16.37
N GLU A 206 -20.87 5.72 16.38
CA GLU A 206 -20.15 6.77 15.64
C GLU A 206 -19.98 6.49 14.15
N ARG A 207 -20.90 7.03 13.34
CA ARG A 207 -20.79 7.01 11.88
C ARG A 207 -19.49 7.72 11.49
N PHE A 208 -18.46 6.95 11.10
CA PHE A 208 -17.23 7.50 10.55
C PHE A 208 -17.58 8.35 9.32
N ASP A 209 -17.39 9.66 9.41
CA ASP A 209 -17.62 10.59 8.30
C ASP A 209 -16.26 11.09 7.77
N PRO A 210 -15.80 10.62 6.60
CA PRO A 210 -14.53 11.04 6.04
C PRO A 210 -14.52 12.53 5.68
N ASN A 211 -15.66 13.14 5.33
CA ASN A 211 -15.71 14.55 4.95
C ASN A 211 -15.55 15.44 6.18
N LEU A 212 -16.19 15.09 7.30
CA LEU A 212 -16.02 15.79 8.57
C LEU A 212 -14.55 15.73 9.03
N ARG A 213 -13.94 14.54 9.04
CA ARG A 213 -12.54 14.33 9.40
C ARG A 213 -11.58 15.14 8.52
N LEU A 214 -11.80 15.14 7.20
CA LEU A 214 -10.98 15.93 6.27
C LEU A 214 -11.17 17.44 6.47
N SER A 215 -12.39 17.89 6.82
CA SER A 215 -12.66 19.30 7.12
C SER A 215 -11.93 19.75 8.39
N LEU A 216 -11.97 18.93 9.45
CA LEU A 216 -11.23 19.15 10.69
C LEU A 216 -9.71 19.14 10.46
N ALA A 217 -9.22 18.22 9.64
CA ALA A 217 -7.82 18.19 9.22
C ALA A 217 -7.42 19.46 8.46
N HIS A 218 -8.32 20.01 7.64
CA HIS A 218 -8.10 21.27 6.94
C HIS A 218 -8.03 22.45 7.91
N ILE A 219 -8.90 22.50 8.91
CA ILE A 219 -8.86 23.52 9.98
C ILE A 219 -7.54 23.41 10.76
N ALA A 220 -7.15 22.19 11.16
CA ALA A 220 -5.89 21.93 11.85
C ALA A 220 -4.69 22.41 11.01
N ARG A 221 -4.72 22.16 9.70
CA ARG A 221 -3.70 22.68 8.77
C ARG A 221 -3.68 24.21 8.75
N ILE A 222 -4.81 24.88 8.63
CA ILE A 222 -4.85 26.36 8.58
C ILE A 222 -4.27 26.95 9.87
N LYS A 223 -4.56 26.36 11.03
CA LYS A 223 -4.00 26.80 12.31
C LYS A 223 -2.49 26.58 12.42
N THR A 224 -2.00 25.48 11.84
CA THR A 224 -0.59 25.10 11.92
C THR A 224 0.27 25.75 10.85
N PHE A 225 -0.30 26.13 9.70
CA PHE A 225 0.39 26.82 8.62
C PHE A 225 -0.40 28.06 8.17
N PRO A 226 -0.50 29.09 9.04
CA PRO A 226 -1.17 30.34 8.71
C PRO A 226 -0.44 31.14 7.62
#